data_AF-A0A7W6WIQ0-F1
#
_entry.id   AF-A0A7W6WIQ0-F1
#
_cell.length_a   1.000
_cell.length_b   1.000
_cell.length_c   1.000
_cell.angle_alpha   90.00
_cell.angle_beta   90.00
_cell.angle_gamma   90.00
#
_symmetry.space_group_name_H-M   'P 1'
#
loop_
_entity.id
_entity.type
_entity.pdbx_description
1 polymer ?
#
loop_
_entity_poly.entity_id
_entity_poly.type
_entity_poly.pdbx_seq_one_letter_code
_entity_poly.pdbx_strand_id
1 'polypeptide(L)'
;MKMIAQNTAFGAVQGVFAHESIACKGEMTFAVYVPPQATRELRPVLWYLSGLTCTHANVMEKGEYRRLASELGLIVVCPDTSPRGRELPGEPTNLPRPLSLDESK
;
A
#
# COMPACT_ATOMS: atom_id res chain seq x y z
N MET A 1 0.48 4.66 -12.78
CA MET A 1 0.07 4.88 -11.37
C MET A 1 -1.40 5.27 -11.37
N LYS A 2 -2.20 4.67 -10.49
CA LYS A 2 -3.65 4.84 -10.36
C LYS A 2 -3.97 5.24 -8.92
N MET A 3 -4.85 6.22 -8.74
CA MET A 3 -5.38 6.58 -7.42
C MET A 3 -6.55 5.65 -7.08
N ILE A 4 -6.47 4.96 -5.94
CA ILE A 4 -7.50 4.03 -5.46
C ILE A 4 -8.46 4.75 -4.52
N ALA A 5 -7.93 5.55 -3.60
CA ALA A 5 -8.71 6.28 -2.62
C ALA A 5 -8.01 7.59 -2.23
N GLN A 6 -8.80 8.56 -1.79
CA GLN A 6 -8.32 9.84 -1.29
C GLN A 6 -9.24 10.34 -0.17
N ASN A 7 -8.64 10.77 0.94
CA ASN A 7 -9.35 11.31 2.09
C ASN A 7 -8.61 12.54 2.63
N THR A 8 -9.37 13.53 3.07
CA THR A 8 -8.80 14.69 3.80
C THR A 8 -8.59 14.33 5.26
N ALA A 9 -7.43 14.64 5.81
CA ALA A 9 -7.11 14.43 7.23
C ALA A 9 -6.10 15.46 7.75
N PHE A 10 -6.43 16.13 8.86
CA PHE A 10 -5.60 17.17 9.50
C PHE A 10 -5.15 18.28 8.53
N GLY A 11 -6.08 18.76 7.69
CA GLY A 11 -5.79 19.80 6.69
C GLY A 11 -4.95 19.33 5.50
N ALA A 12 -4.71 18.02 5.38
CA ALA A 12 -3.88 17.42 4.35
C ALA A 12 -4.58 16.26 3.64
N VAL A 13 -3.87 15.59 2.72
CA VAL A 13 -4.42 14.51 1.90
C VAL A 13 -3.77 13.18 2.26
N GLN A 14 -4.59 12.20 2.63
CA GLN A 14 -4.23 10.78 2.65
C GLN A 14 -4.69 10.13 1.36
N GLY A 15 -3.75 9.60 0.57
CA GLY A 15 -4.04 8.87 -0.66
C GLY A 15 -3.62 7.40 -0.57
N VAL A 16 -4.30 6.56 -1.34
CA VAL A 16 -3.92 5.17 -1.63
C VAL A 16 -3.77 5.02 -3.14
N PHE A 17 -2.68 4.41 -3.58
CA PHE A 17 -2.30 4.32 -4.98
C PHE A 17 -1.86 2.92 -5.34
N ALA A 18 -2.11 2.54 -6.60
CA ALA A 18 -1.58 1.33 -7.21
C ALA A 18 -0.68 1.67 -8.40
N HIS A 19 0.36 0.87 -8.62
CA HIS A 19 1.16 0.95 -9.84
C HIS A 19 1.74 -0.40 -10.23
N GLU A 20 1.92 -0.61 -11.53
CA GLU A 20 2.74 -1.72 -12.03
C GLU A 20 4.20 -1.52 -11.61
N SER A 21 4.73 -2.47 -10.83
CA SER A 21 6.10 -2.47 -10.33
C SER A 21 6.95 -3.39 -11.17
N ILE A 22 7.97 -2.83 -11.83
CA ILE A 22 8.97 -3.60 -12.58
C ILE A 22 9.77 -4.51 -11.63
N ALA A 23 10.12 -4.02 -10.44
CA ALA A 23 10.90 -4.77 -9.47
C ALA A 23 10.12 -5.95 -8.88
N CYS A 24 8.82 -5.79 -8.66
CA CYS A 24 7.95 -6.82 -8.09
C CYS A 24 7.23 -7.68 -9.15
N LYS A 25 7.34 -7.30 -10.43
CA LYS A 25 6.66 -7.93 -11.57
C LYS A 25 5.14 -8.02 -11.39
N GLY A 26 4.52 -6.92 -10.99
CA GLY A 26 3.06 -6.84 -10.85
C GLY A 26 2.59 -5.57 -10.15
N GLU A 27 1.26 -5.45 -10.01
CA GLU A 27 0.63 -4.29 -9.37
C GLU A 27 0.93 -4.27 -7.86
N MET A 28 1.43 -3.12 -7.38
CA MET A 28 1.73 -2.86 -5.97
C MET A 28 0.87 -1.71 -5.46
N THR A 29 0.33 -1.85 -4.25
CA THR A 29 -0.47 -0.80 -3.59
C THR A 29 0.29 -0.16 -2.43
N PHE A 30 0.26 1.16 -2.33
CA PHE A 30 0.91 1.93 -1.27
C PHE A 30 0.06 3.13 -0.86
N ALA A 31 0.25 3.60 0.37
CA ALA A 31 -0.38 4.82 0.87
C ALA A 31 0.62 5.97 0.95
N VAL A 32 0.13 7.19 0.70
CA VAL A 32 0.92 8.43 0.85
C VAL A 32 0.10 9.46 1.59
N TYR A 33 0.67 10.01 2.66
CA TYR A 33 0.16 11.21 3.31
C TYR A 33 0.95 12.43 2.86
N VAL A 34 0.25 13.43 2.31
CA VAL A 34 0.84 14.67 1.80
C VAL A 34 0.40 15.82 2.70
N PRO A 35 1.32 16.48 3.43
CA PRO A 35 1.01 17.54 4.38
C PRO A 35 0.64 18.84 3.64
N PRO A 36 -0.11 19.79 4.26
CA PRO A 36 -0.57 21.00 3.57
C PRO A 36 0.57 21.87 3.01
N GLN A 37 1.72 21.87 3.68
CA GLN A 37 2.92 22.64 3.30
C GLN A 37 3.50 22.18 1.95
N ALA A 38 3.26 20.93 1.53
CA ALA A 38 3.77 20.38 0.28
C ALA A 38 3.17 21.03 -0.98
N THR A 39 2.14 21.88 -0.83
CA THR A 39 1.59 22.70 -1.92
C THR A 39 2.47 23.91 -2.27
N ARG A 40 3.40 24.29 -1.39
CA ARG A 40 4.22 25.50 -1.54
C ARG A 40 5.71 25.22 -1.70
N GLU A 41 6.20 24.16 -1.08
CA GLU A 41 7.62 23.82 -1.04
C GLU A 41 7.84 22.31 -0.96
N LEU A 42 9.07 21.89 -1.27
CA LEU A 42 9.48 20.49 -1.10
C LEU A 42 9.51 20.13 0.38
N ARG A 43 8.97 18.97 0.70
CA ARG A 43 8.90 18.45 2.07
C ARG A 43 9.67 17.13 2.16
N PRO A 44 10.33 16.85 3.31
CA PRO A 44 11.02 15.60 3.52
C PRO A 44 10.03 14.41 3.54
N VAL A 45 10.53 13.25 3.11
CA VAL A 45 9.76 12.00 3.01
C VAL A 45 10.23 11.02 4.08
N LEU A 46 9.28 10.53 4.86
CA LEU A 46 9.46 9.40 5.79
C LEU A 46 8.87 8.14 5.16
N TRP A 47 9.68 7.09 5.06
CA TRP A 47 9.25 5.76 4.63
C TRP A 47 8.96 4.90 5.85
N TYR A 48 7.69 4.51 6.03
CA TYR A 48 7.30 3.61 7.10
C TYR A 48 7.20 2.17 6.57
N LEU A 49 8.10 1.30 7.01
CA LEU A 49 8.11 -0.11 6.62
C LEU A 49 7.34 -0.95 7.65
N SER A 50 6.16 -1.40 7.26
CA SER A 50 5.31 -2.25 8.10
C SER A 50 5.93 -3.65 8.32
N GLY A 51 5.51 -4.32 9.39
CA GLY A 51 5.97 -5.66 9.76
C GLY A 51 5.22 -6.80 9.05
N LEU A 52 5.51 -8.04 9.46
CA LEU A 52 4.89 -9.26 8.91
C LEU A 52 3.36 -9.17 8.88
N THR A 53 2.75 -9.76 7.84
CA THR A 53 1.29 -9.83 7.61
C THR A 53 0.57 -8.49 7.38
N CYS A 54 1.29 -7.36 7.45
CA CYS A 54 0.70 -6.05 7.23
C CYS A 54 0.61 -5.68 5.75
N THR A 55 -0.27 -4.74 5.46
CA THR A 55 -0.30 -3.98 4.20
C THR A 55 -0.06 -2.49 4.51
N HIS A 56 -0.17 -1.63 3.50
CA HIS A 56 -0.20 -0.17 3.68
C HIS A 56 -1.29 0.29 4.67
N ALA A 57 -2.42 -0.44 4.74
CA ALA A 57 -3.59 -0.05 5.53
C ALA A 57 -3.33 -0.11 7.04
N ASN A 58 -2.52 -1.05 7.52
CA ASN A 58 -2.28 -1.25 8.95
C ASN A 58 -1.75 0.02 9.63
N VAL A 59 -0.62 0.56 9.14
CA VAL A 59 -0.05 1.80 9.68
C VAL A 59 -0.89 3.01 9.31
N MET A 60 -1.48 3.03 8.11
CA MET A 60 -2.35 4.12 7.69
C MET A 60 -3.50 4.31 8.68
N GLU A 61 -4.18 3.25 9.08
CA GLU A 61 -5.35 3.35 9.95
C GLU A 61 -4.96 3.46 11.43
N LYS A 62 -3.96 2.69 11.88
CA LYS A 62 -3.66 2.51 13.31
C LYS A 62 -2.37 3.16 13.78
N GLY A 63 -1.58 3.74 12.88
CA GLY A 63 -0.28 4.33 13.21
C GLY A 63 -0.35 5.77 13.72
N GLU A 64 -1.53 6.41 13.68
CA GLU A 64 -1.80 7.76 14.20
C GLU A 64 -0.82 8.88 13.76
N TYR A 65 -0.04 8.66 12.69
CA TYR A 65 1.04 9.55 12.30
C TYR A 65 0.55 10.89 11.73
N ARG A 66 -0.67 10.95 11.18
CA ARG A 66 -1.14 12.06 10.34
C ARG A 66 -1.12 13.41 11.05
N ARG A 67 -1.48 13.46 12.34
CA ARG A 67 -1.51 14.72 13.10
C ARG A 67 -0.12 15.35 13.15
N LEU A 68 0.89 14.60 13.60
CA LEU A 68 2.26 15.09 13.69
C LEU A 68 2.90 15.27 12.31
N ALA A 69 2.59 14.40 11.34
CA ALA A 69 3.06 14.58 9.98
C ALA A 69 2.56 15.90 9.36
N SER A 70 1.33 16.32 9.64
CA SER A 70 0.80 17.62 9.20
C SER A 70 1.52 18.79 9.89
N GLU A 71 1.70 18.70 11.21
CA GLU A 71 2.35 19.73 12.02
C GLU A 71 3.82 19.94 11.61
N LEU A 72 4.56 18.85 11.41
CA LEU A 72 5.97 18.87 11.02
C LEU A 72 6.19 19.04 9.52
N GLY A 73 5.12 18.97 8.71
CA GLY A 73 5.19 18.97 7.26
C GLY A 73 6.00 17.79 6.71
N LEU A 74 5.72 16.57 7.16
CA LEU A 74 6.33 15.34 6.67
C LEU A 74 5.40 14.66 5.65
N ILE A 75 5.97 14.25 4.51
CA ILE A 75 5.31 13.28 3.64
C ILE A 75 5.57 11.89 4.23
N VAL A 76 4.53 11.07 4.38
CA VAL A 76 4.67 9.70 4.89
C VAL A 76 4.26 8.72 3.81
N VAL A 77 5.16 7.82 3.42
CA VAL A 77 4.91 6.76 2.45
C VAL A 77 4.90 5.41 3.15
N CYS A 78 3.81 4.67 2.95
CA CYS A 78 3.56 3.36 3.55
C CYS A 78 3.40 2.32 2.42
N PRO A 79 4.50 1.68 1.97
CA PRO A 79 4.43 0.62 0.97
C PRO A 79 3.77 -0.65 1.50
N ASP A 80 3.39 -1.55 0.60
CA ASP A 80 3.09 -2.94 0.95
C ASP A 80 4.36 -3.68 1.41
N THR A 81 4.18 -4.82 2.06
CA THR A 81 5.27 -5.62 2.66
C THR A 81 5.83 -6.68 1.71
N SER A 82 5.10 -7.03 0.65
CA SER A 82 5.51 -8.00 -0.36
C SER A 82 4.72 -7.81 -1.66
N PRO A 83 5.18 -8.37 -2.80
CA PRO A 83 4.33 -8.58 -3.96
C PRO A 83 3.00 -9.26 -3.59
N ARG A 84 1.94 -8.97 -4.34
CA ARG A 84 0.61 -9.59 -4.23
C ARG A 84 0.17 -10.17 -5.58
N GLY A 85 -0.63 -11.23 -5.58
CA GLY A 85 -1.22 -11.79 -6.81
C GLY A 85 -1.11 -13.31 -6.92
N ARG A 86 -1.93 -13.89 -7.80
CA ARG A 86 -2.05 -15.34 -7.95
C ARG A 86 -0.77 -16.01 -8.45
N GLU A 87 0.14 -15.33 -9.13
CA GLU A 87 1.33 -16.00 -9.67
C GLU A 87 2.48 -16.14 -8.66
N LEU A 88 2.25 -15.77 -7.38
CA LEU A 88 3.29 -15.79 -6.36
C LEU A 88 3.46 -17.16 -5.70
N PRO A 89 4.70 -17.68 -5.61
CA PRO A 89 4.97 -18.91 -4.87
C PRO A 89 4.46 -18.81 -3.41
N GLY A 90 3.62 -19.76 -2.99
CA GLY A 90 3.14 -19.85 -1.60
C GLY A 90 1.82 -19.12 -1.26
N GLU A 91 1.16 -18.47 -2.23
CA GLU A 91 -0.22 -17.98 -2.04
C GLU A 91 -1.21 -19.18 -1.93
N PRO A 92 -2.14 -19.23 -0.96
CA PRO A 92 -3.07 -20.36 -0.79
C PRO A 92 -3.93 -20.64 -2.04
N THR A 93 -4.16 -19.61 -2.86
CA THR A 93 -4.89 -19.71 -4.13
C THR A 93 -4.11 -20.48 -5.20
N ASN A 94 -2.84 -20.82 -4.96
CA ASN A 94 -1.98 -21.65 -5.83
C ASN A 94 -2.01 -23.13 -5.54
N LEU A 95 -2.95 -23.58 -4.71
CA LEU A 95 -3.28 -25.00 -4.71
C LEU A 95 -3.84 -25.33 -6.10
N PRO A 96 -3.28 -26.34 -6.81
CA PRO A 96 -3.91 -26.80 -8.04
C PRO A 96 -5.36 -27.13 -7.70
N ARG A 97 -6.31 -26.62 -8.51
CA ARG A 97 -7.70 -27.07 -8.43
C ARG A 97 -7.65 -28.60 -8.39
N PRO A 98 -8.40 -29.26 -7.48
CA PRO A 98 -8.41 -30.71 -7.46
C PRO A 98 -8.69 -31.17 -8.88
N LEU A 99 -7.76 -31.98 -9.42
CA LEU A 99 -7.96 -32.64 -10.71
C LEU A 99 -9.35 -33.25 -10.62
N SER A 100 -10.28 -32.75 -11.44
CA SER A 100 -11.58 -33.38 -11.57
C SER A 100 -11.29 -34.85 -11.84
N LEU A 101 -11.68 -35.73 -10.91
CA LEU A 101 -11.67 -37.15 -11.16
C LEU A 101 -12.47 -37.32 -12.45
N ASP A 102 -11.79 -37.82 -13.47
CA ASP A 102 -12.36 -38.23 -14.72
C ASP A 102 -13.42 -39.29 -14.38
N GLU A 103 -14.70 -38.88 -14.32
CA GLU A 103 -15.85 -39.78 -14.18
C GLU A 103 -16.10 -40.48 -15.52
N SER A 104 -15.11 -41.22 -16.00
CA SER A 104 -15.27 -42.22 -17.04
C SER A 104 -15.24 -43.62 -16.43
N LYS A 105 -16.39 -44.03 -15.89
CA LYS A 105 -16.84 -45.42 -15.84
C LYS A 105 -18.36 -45.50 -16.00
#